data_AF-A0A348TQD2-F1
#
_entry.id   AF-A0A348TQD2-F1
#
_cell.length_a   1.000
_cell.length_b   1.000
_cell.length_c   1.000
_cell.angle_alpha   90.00
_cell.angle_beta   90.00
_cell.angle_gamma   90.00
#
_symmetry.space_group_name_H-M   'P 1'
#
loop_
_entity.id
_entity.type
_entity.pdbx_description
1 polymer ?
#
loop_
_entity_poly.entity_id
_entity_poly.type
_entity_poly.pdbx_seq_one_letter_code
_entity_poly.pdbx_strand_id
1 'polypeptide(L)' 'SSKKSGFRLVGDVKFDEVAPKTSYITPVPGGVGLMTICSLLQNTLKAGKK' A
#
# COMPACT_ATOMS: atom_id res chain seq x y z
N SER A 1 -19.68 -7.05 5.99
CA SER A 1 -19.21 -8.37 5.55
C SER A 1 -19.89 -8.74 4.23
N SER A 2 -19.29 -9.64 3.43
CA SER A 2 -19.80 -10.26 2.19
C SER A 2 -19.50 -9.57 0.84
N LYS A 3 -18.51 -10.11 0.11
CA LYS A 3 -18.66 -10.44 -1.31
C LYS A 3 -18.06 -11.83 -1.56
N LYS A 4 -18.77 -12.63 -2.37
CA LYS A 4 -18.42 -13.96 -2.90
C LYS A 4 -17.13 -13.86 -3.75
N SER A 5 -16.13 -14.68 -3.43
CA SER A 5 -14.79 -14.77 -4.06
C SER A 5 -13.96 -13.48 -4.10
N GLY A 6 -13.07 -13.32 -3.13
CA GLY A 6 -12.06 -12.27 -3.16
C GLY A 6 -11.67 -11.86 -1.75
N PHE A 7 -10.39 -12.04 -1.41
CA PHE A 7 -9.84 -11.51 -0.16
C PHE A 7 -10.10 -10.01 -0.10
N ARG A 8 -10.62 -9.53 1.04
CA ARG A 8 -10.76 -8.09 1.27
C ARG A 8 -9.40 -7.56 1.70
N LEU A 9 -8.75 -6.79 0.83
CA LEU A 9 -7.52 -6.09 1.18
C LEU A 9 -7.89 -4.89 2.07
N VAL A 10 -7.70 -5.04 3.38
CA VAL A 10 -7.92 -3.98 4.39
C VAL A 10 -6.57 -3.62 4.97
N GLY A 11 -6.29 -2.32 5.11
CA GLY A 11 -5.09 -1.84 5.81
C GLY A 11 -5.33 -1.66 7.31
N ASP A 12 -4.32 -1.22 8.03
CA ASP A 12 -4.39 -1.07 9.50
C ASP A 12 -5.22 0.14 9.95
N VAL A 13 -5.54 1.06 9.04
CA VAL A 13 -6.22 2.33 9.32
C VAL A 13 -7.65 2.31 8.81
N LYS A 14 -8.59 2.76 9.65
CA LYS A 14 -9.96 3.10 9.23
C LYS A 14 -9.94 4.36 8.36
N PHE A 15 -9.87 4.17 7.05
CA PHE A 15 -9.71 5.26 6.09
C PHE A 15 -10.81 6.33 6.21
N ASP A 16 -12.07 5.94 6.36
CA ASP A 16 -13.21 6.87 6.38
C ASP A 16 -13.19 7.84 7.58
N GLU A 17 -12.71 7.40 8.74
CA GLU A 17 -12.66 8.22 9.95
C GLU A 17 -11.43 9.14 10.00
N VAL A 18 -10.34 8.72 9.33
CA VAL A 18 -9.02 9.37 9.42
C VAL A 18 -8.75 10.28 8.21
N ALA A 19 -9.29 9.97 7.03
CA ALA A 19 -9.13 10.76 5.81
C ALA A 19 -9.49 12.26 5.96
N PRO A 20 -10.55 12.68 6.69
CA PRO A 20 -10.85 14.11 6.85
C PRO A 20 -9.95 14.81 7.88
N LYS A 21 -9.17 14.07 8.69
CA LYS A 21 -8.31 14.63 9.74
C LYS A 21 -6.86 14.80 9.29
N THR A 22 -6.45 14.15 8.20
CA THR A 22 -5.05 14.10 7.75
C THR A 22 -4.89 14.83 6.42
N SER A 23 -3.75 15.51 6.25
CA SER A 23 -3.44 16.21 4.98
C SER A 23 -3.09 15.24 3.85
N TYR A 24 -2.58 14.06 4.20
CA TYR A 24 -2.22 12.99 3.27
C TYR A 24 -2.52 11.63 3.91
N ILE A 25 -3.04 10.70 3.10
CA ILE A 25 -3.34 9.33 3.54
C ILE A 25 -3.12 8.36 2.36
N THR A 26 -2.52 7.21 2.62
CA THR A 26 -2.28 6.19 1.58
C THR A 26 -3.49 5.24 1.48
N PRO A 27 -4.13 5.11 0.32
CA PRO A 27 -5.26 4.20 0.18
C PRO A 27 -4.81 2.74 0.19
N VAL A 28 -5.64 1.88 0.76
CA VAL A 28 -5.51 0.43 0.66
C VAL A 28 -6.82 -0.08 0.05
N PRO A 29 -6.79 -0.79 -1.09
CA PRO A 29 -5.62 -1.23 -1.88
C PRO A 29 -4.94 -0.12 -2.70
N GLY A 30 -3.66 -0.30 -3.04
CA GLY A 30 -2.94 0.53 -4.03
C GLY A 30 -1.86 1.48 -3.49
N GLY A 31 -1.65 1.56 -2.18
CA GLY A 31 -0.62 2.39 -1.57
C GLY A 31 0.74 1.68 -1.42
N VAL A 32 1.17 1.53 -0.18
CA VAL A 32 2.50 1.05 0.21
C VAL A 32 2.91 -0.31 -0.37
N GLY A 33 1.97 -1.21 -0.64
CA GLY A 33 2.28 -2.54 -1.18
C GLY A 33 3.02 -2.51 -2.53
N LEU A 34 2.63 -1.61 -3.44
CA LEU A 34 3.31 -1.45 -4.74
C LEU A 34 4.69 -0.81 -4.57
N MET A 35 4.80 0.18 -3.68
CA MET A 35 6.07 0.85 -3.39
C MET A 35 7.10 -0.10 -2.77
N THR A 36 6.70 -1.11 -2.01
CA THR A 36 7.62 -2.14 -1.49
C THR A 36 8.31 -2.89 -2.64
N ILE A 37 7.56 -3.31 -3.65
CA ILE A 37 8.11 -4.03 -4.81
C ILE A 37 9.04 -3.11 -5.59
N CYS A 38 8.62 -1.88 -5.88
CA CYS A 38 9.46 -0.90 -6.56
C CYS A 38 10.77 -0.62 -5.80
N SER A 39 10.70 -0.49 -4.48
CA SER A 39 11.87 -0.22 -3.64
C SER A 39 12.84 -1.39 -3.62
N LEU A 40 12.33 -2.63 -3.57
CA LEU A 40 13.16 -3.82 -3.69
C LEU A 40 13.92 -3.83 -5.03
N LEU A 41 13.23 -3.60 -6.15
CA LEU A 41 13.85 -3.57 -7.48
C LEU A 41 14.89 -2.46 -7.61
N GLN A 42 14.61 -1.27 -7.06
CA GLN A 42 15.58 -0.18 -7.02
C GLN A 42 16.84 -0.54 -6.21
N ASN A 43 16.68 -1.22 -5.08
CA ASN A 43 17.80 -1.68 -4.27
C ASN A 43 18.61 -2.75 -5.00
N THR A 44 17.97 -3.69 -5.69
CA THR A 44 18.64 -4.68 -6.54
C THR A 44 19.44 -4.02 -7.66
N LEU A 45 18.84 -3.03 -8.36
CA LEU A 45 19.54 -2.28 -9.41
C LEU A 45 20.75 -1.51 -8.86
N LYS A 46 20.63 -0.88 -7.70
CA LYS A 46 21.75 -0.18 -7.04
C LYS A 46 22.87 -1.15 -6.65
N ALA A 47 22.53 -2.33 -6.13
CA ALA A 47 23.50 -3.36 -5.76
C ALA A 47 24.24 -3.94 -6.98
N GLY A 48 23.55 -4.08 -8.12
CA GLY A 48 24.13 -4.61 -9.36
C GLY A 48 24.94 -3.59 -10.18
N LYS A 49 24.87 -2.28 -9.88
CA LYS A 49 25.67 -1.23 -10.55
C LYS A 49 27.08 -1.07 -9.97
N LYS A 50 27.61 -2.11 -9.31
CA LYS A 50 29.00 -2.17 -8.81
C LYS A 50 29.89 -2.92 -9.79
#